data_AF-A0A972MBS0-F1
#
_entry.id   AF-A0A972MBS0-F1
#
_cell.length_a   1.000
_cell.length_b   1.000
_cell.length_c   1.000
_cell.angle_alpha   90.00
_cell.angle_beta   90.00
_cell.angle_gamma   90.00
#
_symmetry.space_group_name_H-M   'P 1'
#
loop_
_entity.id
_entity.type
_entity.pdbx_description
1 polymer ?
#
loop_
_entity_poly.entity_id
_entity_poly.type
_entity_poly.pdbx_seq_one_letter_code
_entity_poly.pdbx_strand_id
1 'polypeptide(L)' 'ENAKVIFAVPFKNNPIVHNLVSLISQPIMNLGLSFDYETVVMTEEEKENYFKLEKIGWKELD' A
#
# COMPACT_ATOMS: atom_id res chain seq x y z
N GLU A 1 -19.58 -8.43 -7.89
CA GLU A 1 -18.38 -7.93 -8.62
C GLU A 1 -17.15 -8.11 -7.74
N ASN A 2 -15.94 -8.05 -8.31
CA ASN A 2 -14.69 -8.32 -7.59
C ASN A 2 -13.69 -7.17 -7.77
N ALA A 3 -13.20 -6.62 -6.66
CA ALA A 3 -12.17 -5.60 -6.62
C ALA A 3 -10.80 -6.25 -6.43
N LYS A 4 -9.88 -6.01 -7.37
CA LYS A 4 -8.49 -6.45 -7.29
C LYS A 4 -7.61 -5.28 -6.86
N VAL A 5 -6.89 -5.45 -5.74
CA VAL A 5 -6.03 -4.41 -5.18
C VAL A 5 -4.58 -4.87 -5.14
N ILE A 6 -3.68 -4.02 -5.63
CA ILE A 6 -2.23 -4.28 -5.61
C ILE A 6 -1.61 -3.38 -4.54
N PHE A 7 -0.99 -4.00 -3.54
CA PHE A 7 -0.19 -3.29 -2.53
C PHE A 7 1.26 -3.26 -2.99
N ALA A 8 1.69 -2.14 -3.56
CA ALA A 8 3.09 -1.90 -3.85
C ALA A 8 3.80 -1.41 -2.59
N VAL A 9 4.87 -2.10 -2.18
CA VAL A 9 5.66 -1.74 -0.98
C VAL A 9 7.15 -1.65 -1.29
N PRO A 10 7.90 -0.79 -0.59
CA PRO A 10 9.32 -0.57 -0.86
C PRO A 10 10.22 -1.77 -0.50
N PHE A 11 9.74 -2.69 0.34
CA PHE A 11 10.48 -3.89 0.76
C PHE A 11 9.55 -5.06 1.07
N LYS A 12 10.08 -6.28 0.93
CA LYS A 12 9.36 -7.53 1.25
C LYS A 12 9.00 -7.59 2.75
N ASN A 13 7.93 -8.30 3.07
CA ASN A 13 7.46 -8.54 4.44
C ASN A 13 7.26 -7.25 5.25
N ASN A 14 6.85 -6.16 4.60
CA ASN A 14 6.56 -4.92 5.29
C ASN A 14 5.40 -5.13 6.27
N PRO A 15 5.60 -4.97 7.58
CA PRO A 15 4.59 -5.28 8.59
C PRO A 15 3.32 -4.43 8.46
N ILE A 16 3.40 -3.25 7.81
CA ILE A 16 2.24 -2.39 7.61
C ILE A 16 1.21 -2.96 6.64
N VAL A 17 1.62 -3.87 5.73
CA VAL A 17 0.73 -4.43 4.70
C VAL A 17 -0.49 -5.09 5.32
N HIS A 18 -0.31 -5.83 6.42
CA HIS A 18 -1.42 -6.47 7.12
C HIS A 18 -2.48 -5.45 7.58
N ASN A 19 -2.02 -4.33 8.15
CA ASN A 19 -2.91 -3.27 8.61
C ASN A 19 -3.60 -2.57 7.43
N LEU A 20 -2.86 -2.28 6.35
CA LEU A 20 -3.42 -1.64 5.15
C LEU A 20 -4.48 -2.52 4.48
N VAL A 21 -4.23 -3.82 4.38
CA VAL A 21 -5.19 -4.78 3.83
C VAL A 21 -6.50 -4.75 4.63
N SER A 22 -6.42 -4.77 5.96
CA SER A 22 -7.63 -4.72 6.81
C SER A 22 -8.38 -3.39 6.68
N LEU A 23 -7.67 -2.27 6.55
CA LEU A 23 -8.28 -0.95 6.44
C LEU A 23 -8.98 -0.74 5.10
N ILE A 24 -8.49 -1.36 4.03
CA ILE A 24 -9.04 -1.21 2.67
C ILE A 24 -10.09 -2.28 2.35
N SER A 25 -9.92 -3.51 2.82
CA SER A 25 -10.86 -4.59 2.55
C SER A 25 -12.24 -4.31 3.13
N GLN A 26 -12.30 -3.75 4.35
CA GLN A 26 -13.57 -3.52 5.04
C GLN A 26 -14.48 -2.53 4.28
N PRO A 27 -14.02 -1.34 3.86
CA PRO A 27 -14.82 -0.45 3.00
C PRO A 27 -15.27 -1.11 1.68
N ILE A 28 -14.40 -1.87 1.01
CA ILE A 28 -14.72 -2.52 -0.26
C ILE A 28 -15.82 -3.57 -0.08
N MET A 29 -15.72 -4.40 0.96
CA MET A 29 -16.75 -5.39 1.28
C MET A 29 -18.08 -4.71 1.68
N ASN A 30 -18.04 -3.57 2.36
CA ASN A 30 -19.24 -2.79 2.70
C ASN A 30 -19.95 -2.23 1.46
N LEU A 31 -19.26 -2.12 0.31
CA LEU A 31 -19.86 -1.78 -0.98
C LEU A 31 -20.47 -2.98 -1.70
N GLY A 32 -20.45 -4.19 -1.10
CA GLY A 32 -20.97 -5.42 -1.69
C GLY A 32 -20.04 -6.08 -2.71
N LEU A 33 -18.75 -5.72 -2.70
CA LEU A 33 -17.73 -6.28 -3.58
C LEU A 33 -16.93 -7.37 -2.86
N SER A 34 -16.51 -8.38 -3.62
CA SER A 34 -15.43 -9.27 -3.18
C SER A 34 -14.09 -8.54 -3.23
N PHE A 35 -13.15 -8.95 -2.39
CA PHE A 35 -11.83 -8.33 -2.28
C PHE A 35 -10.72 -9.37 -2.48
N ASP A 36 -9.95 -9.19 -3.55
CA ASP A 36 -8.71 -9.94 -3.81
C ASP A 36 -7.53 -8.97 -3.78
N TYR A 37 -6.40 -9.42 -3.23
CA TYR A 37 -5.19 -8.60 -3.24
C TYR A 37 -3.91 -9.40 -3.46
N GLU A 38 -2.90 -8.70 -3.94
CA GLU A 38 -1.52 -9.16 -3.95
C GLU A 38 -0.60 -8.07 -3.42
N THR A 39 0.59 -8.48 -2.99
CA THR A 39 1.66 -7.57 -2.58
C THR A 39 2.80 -7.69 -3.57
N VAL A 40 3.23 -6.56 -4.10
CA VAL A 40 4.38 -6.47 -5.00
C VAL A 40 5.45 -5.58 -4.39
N VAL A 41 6.71 -5.88 -4.70
CA VAL A 41 7.81 -4.99 -4.33
C VAL A 41 7.92 -3.93 -5.42
N MET A 42 7.94 -2.67 -5.01
CA MET A 42 8.17 -1.53 -5.90
C MET A 42 9.44 -1.72 -6.74
N THR A 43 9.41 -1.23 -7.98
CA THR A 43 10.60 -1.04 -8.81
C THR A 43 11.55 0.00 -8.19
N GLU A 44 12.79 0.06 -8.66
CA GLU A 44 13.74 1.07 -8.15
C GLU A 44 13.27 2.51 -8.39
N GLU A 45 12.64 2.79 -9.54
CA GLU A 45 12.05 4.10 -9.83
C GLU A 45 10.93 4.46 -8.85
N GLU A 46 10.02 3.52 -8.58
CA GLU A 46 8.93 3.72 -7.62
C GLU A 46 9.47 3.91 -6.19
N LYS A 47 10.51 3.16 -5.80
CA LYS A 47 11.18 3.35 -4.50
C LYS A 47 11.82 4.73 -4.39
N GLU A 48 12.52 5.19 -5.43
CA GLU A 48 13.13 6.53 -5.43
C GLU A 48 12.07 7.61 -5.24
N ASN A 49 10.95 7.50 -5.95
CA ASN A 49 9.85 8.46 -5.82
C ASN A 49 9.19 8.37 -4.44
N TYR A 50 8.98 7.16 -3.91
CA TYR A 50 8.50 6.95 -2.54
C TYR A 50 9.41 7.62 -1.51
N PHE A 51 10.73 7.38 -1.55
CA PHE A 51 11.66 7.97 -0.58
C PHE A 51 11.81 9.49 -0.73
N LYS A 52 11.64 10.05 -1.94
CA LYS A 52 11.57 11.51 -2.12
C LYS A 52 10.36 12.08 -1.38
N LEU A 53 9.19 11.45 -1.50
CA LEU A 53 7.97 11.88 -0.81
C LEU A 53 8.09 11.72 0.70
N GLU A 54 8.61 10.59 1.17
CA GLU A 54 8.92 10.38 2.59
C GLU A 54 9.82 11.51 3.09
N LYS A 55 10.94 11.79 2.40
CA LYS A 55 11.87 12.86 2.81
C LYS A 55 11.22 14.24 2.86
N ILE A 56 10.24 14.53 2.00
CA ILE A 56 9.48 15.80 2.04
C ILE A 56 8.54 15.80 3.26
N GLY A 57 7.77 14.72 3.47
CA GLY A 57 6.83 14.63 4.58
C GLY A 57 7.50 14.60 5.95
N TRP A 58 8.65 13.95 6.08
CA TRP A 58 9.44 13.91 7.31
C TRP A 58 10.35 15.14 7.51
N LYS A 59 10.53 15.99 6.48
CA LYS A 59 11.30 17.25 6.61
C LYS A 59 10.64 18.28 7.53
N GLU A 60 9.37 18.10 7.88
CA GLU A 60 8.69 18.91 8.90
C GLU A 60 9.00 18.45 10.34
N LEU A 61 9.83 17.42 10.51
CA LEU A 61 10.18 16.85 11.82
C LEU A 61 11.67 17.00 12.20
N ASP A 62 12.47 17.67 11.36
CA ASP A 62 13.88 18.05 11.64
C ASP A 62 14.01 19.53 12.04
#